data_AF-A0A936NKB8-F1
#
_entry.id   AF-A0A936NKB8-F1
#
_cell.length_a   1.000
_cell.length_b   1.000
_cell.length_c   1.000
_cell.angle_alpha   90.00
_cell.angle_beta   90.00
_cell.angle_gamma   90.00
#
_symmetry.space_group_name_H-M   'P 1'
#
loop_
_entity.id
_entity.type
_entity.pdbx_description
1 polymer ?
#
loop_
_entity_poly.entity_id
_entity_poly.type
_entity_poly.pdbx_seq_one_letter_code
_entity_poly.pdbx_strand_id
1 'polypeptide(L)'
;MFKKLIIALMVGGAVMVVAHSQEVPSDFQVLWGVFAMIGALVFMLLDAPPLKTMSGGKSFFAVLAFWFVVIAVCIAGASLLPQFDPEDEREKINKLLEKQRAASQQGKAEELIARAKALDEQVKALEDRLKALGTGQAAVASAAPPPADAKPSAASGGAGDVMKVGEEQWQLQECYNCHKLRGEGGKKRGPELDNIGTLMTVEEIEQKIANPKAFMAEGFEKEWKKGVMPDKFKDLMDPKEMQALAIWLGSFKNTSVNTPKPIKQ
;
A
#
# COMPACT_ATOMS: atom_id res chain seq x y z
N MET A 1 -43.64 26.99 16.27
CA MET A 1 -42.16 26.95 16.38
C MET A 1 -41.66 26.25 17.64
N PHE A 2 -41.77 26.82 18.86
CA PHE A 2 -41.16 26.22 20.08
C PHE A 2 -41.54 24.76 20.40
N LYS A 3 -42.83 24.38 20.31
CA LYS A 3 -43.25 22.98 20.54
C LYS A 3 -42.60 21.98 19.57
N LYS A 4 -42.44 22.35 18.30
CA LYS A 4 -41.85 21.48 17.28
C LYS A 4 -40.32 21.36 17.44
N LEU A 5 -39.67 22.45 17.86
CA LEU A 5 -38.25 22.44 18.22
C LEU A 5 -37.98 21.49 19.40
N ILE A 6 -38.83 21.54 20.43
CA ILE A 6 -38.73 20.65 21.59
C ILE A 6 -38.92 19.18 21.17
N ILE A 7 -39.90 18.88 20.31
CA ILE A 7 -40.12 17.52 19.78
C ILE A 7 -38.90 17.05 18.98
N ALA A 8 -38.34 17.88 18.10
CA ALA A 8 -37.17 17.53 17.30
C ALA A 8 -35.93 17.26 18.17
N LEU A 9 -35.69 18.08 19.19
CA LEU A 9 -34.60 17.87 20.15
C LEU A 9 -34.81 16.60 20.98
N MET A 10 -36.04 16.30 21.40
CA MET A 10 -36.34 15.08 22.14
C MET A 10 -36.17 13.83 21.28
N VAL A 11 -36.64 13.84 20.03
CA VAL A 11 -36.45 12.72 19.10
C VAL A 11 -34.97 12.54 18.75
N GLY A 12 -34.25 13.62 18.46
CA GLY A 12 -32.81 13.57 18.17
C GLY A 12 -31.98 13.05 19.36
N GLY A 13 -32.29 13.51 20.57
CA GLY A 13 -31.65 13.03 21.80
C GLY A 13 -31.93 11.55 22.07
N ALA A 14 -33.18 11.10 21.88
CA ALA A 14 -33.53 9.69 22.02
C ALA A 14 -32.79 8.79 21.03
N VAL A 15 -32.66 9.22 19.77
CA VAL A 15 -31.89 8.50 18.74
C VAL A 15 -30.40 8.40 19.11
N MET A 16 -29.80 9.49 19.64
CA MET A 16 -28.41 9.45 20.09
C MET A 16 -28.19 8.49 21.27
N VAL A 17 -29.10 8.48 22.25
CA VAL A 17 -29.00 7.57 23.41
C VAL A 17 -29.10 6.12 22.96
N VAL A 18 -30.02 5.80 22.04
CA VAL A 18 -30.16 4.45 21.49
C VAL A 18 -28.92 4.07 20.67
N ALA A 19 -28.41 4.96 19.82
CA ALA A 19 -27.19 4.73 19.04
C ALA A 19 -25.98 4.45 19.94
N HIS A 20 -25.85 5.21 21.04
CA HIS A 20 -24.79 4.98 22.01
C HIS A 20 -24.92 3.63 22.72
N SER A 21 -26.15 3.20 23.03
CA SER A 21 -26.41 1.88 23.63
C SER A 21 -26.12 0.69 22.71
N GLN A 22 -26.05 0.91 21.40
CA GLN A 22 -25.77 -0.12 20.40
C GLN A 22 -24.32 -0.14 19.92
N GLU A 23 -23.40 0.52 20.65
CA GLU A 23 -21.97 0.62 20.30
C GLU A 23 -21.72 1.15 18.87
N VAL A 24 -22.65 1.97 18.35
CA VAL A 24 -22.48 2.60 17.04
C VAL A 24 -21.25 3.52 17.09
N PRO A 25 -20.35 3.51 16.09
CA PRO A 25 -19.16 4.36 16.12
C PRO A 25 -19.51 5.84 16.26
N SER A 26 -18.68 6.59 16.99
CA SER A 26 -18.90 8.00 17.34
C SER A 26 -19.18 8.89 16.12
N ASP A 27 -18.51 8.63 15.01
CA ASP A 27 -18.65 9.41 13.78
C ASP A 27 -20.06 9.32 13.20
N PHE A 28 -20.68 8.14 13.27
CA PHE A 28 -22.06 7.94 12.84
C PHE A 28 -23.07 8.60 13.78
N GLN A 29 -22.79 8.63 15.08
CA GLN A 29 -23.64 9.33 16.05
C GLN A 29 -23.64 10.85 15.79
N VAL A 30 -22.45 11.43 15.54
CA VAL A 30 -22.30 12.84 15.17
C VAL A 30 -23.03 13.14 13.86
N LEU A 31 -22.86 12.29 12.85
CA LEU A 31 -23.51 12.43 11.55
C LEU A 31 -25.05 12.44 11.67
N TRP A 32 -25.63 11.50 12.43
CA TRP A 32 -27.08 11.49 12.67
C TRP A 32 -27.55 12.72 13.45
N GLY A 33 -26.77 13.19 14.42
CA GLY A 33 -27.02 14.45 15.11
C GLY A 33 -27.10 15.65 14.17
N VAL A 34 -26.14 15.77 13.24
CA VAL A 34 -26.12 16.82 12.22
C VAL A 34 -27.36 16.72 11.32
N PHE A 35 -27.73 15.53 10.86
CA PHE A 35 -28.93 15.35 10.03
C PHE A 35 -30.23 15.71 10.77
N ALA A 36 -30.36 15.32 12.03
CA ALA A 36 -31.52 15.68 12.85
C ALA A 36 -31.63 17.21 13.03
N MET A 37 -30.51 17.90 13.24
CA MET A 37 -30.46 19.36 13.32
C MET A 37 -30.85 20.04 12.00
N ILE A 38 -30.34 19.57 10.87
CA ILE A 38 -30.71 20.09 9.54
C ILE A 38 -32.21 19.88 9.30
N GLY A 39 -32.74 18.68 9.60
CA GLY A 39 -34.16 18.39 9.48
C GLY A 39 -35.02 19.33 10.33
N ALA A 40 -34.63 19.59 11.57
CA ALA A 40 -35.32 20.53 12.45
C ALA A 40 -35.33 21.97 11.88
N LEU A 41 -34.20 22.41 11.31
CA LEU A 41 -34.10 23.71 10.65
C LEU A 41 -35.01 23.81 9.41
N VAL A 42 -35.07 22.75 8.60
CA VAL A 42 -35.97 22.70 7.43
C VAL A 42 -37.44 22.77 7.85
N PHE A 43 -37.86 22.01 8.86
CA PHE A 43 -39.22 22.09 9.37
C PHE A 43 -39.55 23.47 9.96
N MET A 44 -38.58 24.12 10.60
CA MET A 44 -38.75 25.49 11.09
C MET A 44 -38.88 26.50 9.95
N LEU A 45 -38.14 26.31 8.86
CA LEU A 45 -38.23 27.14 7.66
C LEU A 45 -39.57 26.97 6.93
N LEU A 46 -40.10 25.75 6.87
CA LEU A 46 -41.42 25.46 6.28
C LEU A 46 -42.57 26.07 7.10
N ASP A 47 -42.40 26.18 8.42
CA ASP A 47 -43.35 26.84 9.33
C ASP A 47 -43.20 28.38 9.36
N ALA A 48 -42.14 28.91 8.75
CA ALA A 48 -41.87 30.34 8.78
C ALA A 48 -42.89 31.10 7.90
N PRO A 49 -43.34 32.29 8.31
CA PRO A 49 -44.21 33.10 7.48
C PRO A 49 -43.50 33.46 6.16
N PRO A 50 -44.25 33.57 5.05
CA PRO A 50 -43.67 33.92 3.76
C PRO A 50 -42.97 35.28 3.84
N LEU A 51 -41.76 35.34 3.28
CA LEU A 51 -41.00 36.59 3.22
C LEU A 51 -41.74 37.63 2.37
N LYS A 52 -41.65 38.90 2.78
CA LYS A 52 -42.14 40.00 1.95
C LYS A 52 -41.32 40.06 0.67
N THR A 53 -41.99 40.24 -0.47
CA THR A 53 -41.34 40.34 -1.77
C THR A 53 -40.41 41.54 -1.82
N MET A 54 -39.13 41.30 -2.10
CA MET A 54 -38.14 42.34 -2.35
C MET A 54 -37.97 42.52 -3.86
N SER A 55 -37.88 43.76 -4.34
CA SER A 55 -37.70 44.07 -5.75
C SER A 55 -36.60 45.12 -5.98
N GLY A 56 -36.15 45.23 -7.23
CA GLY A 56 -35.11 46.18 -7.64
C GLY A 56 -33.74 45.86 -7.05
N GLY A 57 -32.94 46.88 -6.75
CA GLY A 57 -31.56 46.69 -6.25
C GLY A 57 -31.47 45.87 -4.94
N LYS A 58 -32.51 45.89 -4.11
CA LYS A 58 -32.54 45.13 -2.84
C LYS A 58 -32.53 43.63 -3.07
N SER A 59 -33.22 43.11 -4.09
CA SER A 59 -33.19 41.68 -4.40
C SER A 59 -31.84 41.26 -4.98
N PHE A 60 -31.19 42.12 -5.77
CA PHE A 60 -29.85 41.87 -6.29
C PHE A 60 -28.81 41.72 -5.17
N PHE A 61 -28.76 42.66 -4.21
CA PHE A 61 -27.83 42.55 -3.08
C PHE A 61 -28.16 41.39 -2.14
N ALA A 62 -29.43 41.07 -1.93
CA ALA A 62 -29.83 39.92 -1.12
C ALA A 62 -29.37 38.59 -1.75
N VAL A 63 -29.49 38.45 -3.08
CA VAL A 63 -29.01 37.25 -3.81
C VAL A 63 -27.48 37.17 -3.77
N LEU A 64 -26.77 38.29 -3.99
CA LEU A 64 -25.31 38.31 -3.88
C LEU A 64 -24.84 37.92 -2.48
N ALA A 65 -25.46 38.47 -1.43
CA ALA A 65 -25.13 38.14 -0.06
C ALA A 65 -25.38 36.65 0.24
N PHE A 66 -26.51 36.09 -0.22
CA PHE A 66 -26.80 34.67 -0.10
C PHE A 66 -25.70 33.80 -0.74
N TRP A 67 -25.33 34.10 -1.99
CA TRP A 67 -24.27 33.35 -2.67
C TRP A 67 -22.91 33.49 -2.00
N PHE A 68 -22.57 34.68 -1.51
CA PHE A 68 -21.33 34.89 -0.78
C PHE A 68 -21.27 34.04 0.50
N VAL A 69 -22.38 33.98 1.25
CA VAL A 69 -22.50 33.13 2.44
C VAL A 69 -22.37 31.64 2.07
N VAL A 70 -23.08 31.18 1.05
CA VAL A 70 -23.00 29.77 0.60
C VAL A 70 -21.58 29.41 0.17
N ILE A 71 -20.93 30.27 -0.63
CA ILE A 71 -19.55 30.05 -1.08
C ILE A 71 -18.60 30.02 0.12
N ALA A 72 -18.71 30.96 1.05
CA ALA A 72 -17.89 30.99 2.24
C ALA A 72 -18.05 29.72 3.09
N VAL A 73 -19.27 29.24 3.29
CA VAL A 73 -19.55 27.99 4.03
C VAL A 73 -18.98 26.79 3.29
N CYS A 74 -19.13 26.69 1.97
CA CYS A 74 -18.59 25.58 1.20
C CYS A 74 -17.06 25.54 1.22
N ILE A 75 -16.41 26.69 1.06
CA ILE A 75 -14.94 26.77 1.06
C ILE A 75 -14.40 26.53 2.47
N ALA A 76 -14.85 27.29 3.46
CA ALA A 76 -14.36 27.18 4.83
C ALA A 76 -14.70 25.81 5.45
N GLY A 77 -15.91 25.30 5.19
CA GLY A 77 -16.32 23.97 5.61
C GLY A 77 -15.44 22.88 5.03
N ALA A 78 -15.15 22.93 3.72
CA ALA A 78 -14.23 21.98 3.10
C ALA A 78 -12.80 22.11 3.66
N SER A 79 -12.31 23.32 3.91
CA SER A 79 -10.96 23.55 4.44
C SER A 79 -10.78 23.13 5.91
N LEU A 80 -11.85 23.11 6.71
CA LEU A 80 -11.79 22.70 8.11
C LEU A 80 -11.96 21.19 8.31
N LEU A 81 -12.50 20.49 7.31
CA LEU A 81 -12.55 19.04 7.32
C LEU A 81 -11.15 18.48 7.11
N PRO A 82 -10.81 17.32 7.72
CA PRO A 82 -9.57 16.61 7.42
C PRO A 82 -9.48 16.36 5.91
N GLN A 83 -8.65 17.16 5.23
CA GLN A 83 -8.38 16.99 3.81
C GLN A 83 -7.21 16.03 3.66
N PHE A 84 -7.28 15.19 2.63
CA PHE A 84 -6.16 14.35 2.23
C PHE A 84 -5.03 15.27 1.74
N ASP A 85 -3.93 15.33 2.48
CA ASP A 85 -2.70 15.97 2.02
C ASP A 85 -1.73 14.89 1.52
N PRO A 86 -1.42 14.86 0.21
CA PRO A 86 -0.54 13.84 -0.36
C PRO A 86 0.85 13.83 0.26
N GLU A 87 1.38 14.97 0.72
CA GLU A 87 2.71 15.02 1.33
C GLU A 87 2.69 14.45 2.76
N ASP A 88 1.67 14.76 3.56
CA ASP A 88 1.50 14.18 4.90
C ASP A 88 1.30 12.66 4.83
N GLU A 89 0.52 12.18 3.86
CA GLU A 89 0.31 10.74 3.67
C GLU A 89 1.58 10.05 3.15
N ARG A 90 2.36 10.71 2.29
CA ARG A 90 3.68 10.21 1.88
C ARG A 90 4.65 10.14 3.05
N GLU A 91 4.65 11.12 3.96
CA GLU A 91 5.51 11.08 5.15
C GLU A 91 5.11 9.93 6.07
N LYS A 92 3.80 9.74 6.33
CA LYS A 92 3.30 8.60 7.12
C LYS A 92 3.69 7.26 6.49
N ILE A 93 3.54 7.12 5.17
CA ILE A 93 3.93 5.93 4.42
C ILE A 93 5.44 5.72 4.51
N ASN A 94 6.25 6.76 4.32
CA ASN A 94 7.71 6.67 4.43
C ASN A 94 8.15 6.23 5.82
N LYS A 95 7.55 6.79 6.87
CA LYS A 95 7.86 6.42 8.27
C LYS A 95 7.49 4.96 8.58
N LEU A 96 6.38 4.47 8.02
CA LEU A 96 6.00 3.07 8.10
C LEU A 96 6.96 2.17 7.31
N LEU A 97 7.31 2.58 6.09
CA LEU A 97 8.24 1.86 5.21
C LEU A 97 9.65 1.83 5.78
N GLU A 98 10.15 2.89 6.42
CA GLU A 98 11.46 2.89 7.09
C GLU A 98 11.49 1.89 8.23
N LYS A 99 10.45 1.88 9.07
CA LYS A 99 10.32 0.88 10.15
C LYS A 99 10.23 -0.54 9.59
N GLN A 100 9.52 -0.71 8.48
CA GLN A 100 9.40 -1.98 7.77
C GLN A 100 10.73 -2.40 7.13
N ARG A 101 11.46 -1.51 6.44
CA ARG A 101 12.77 -1.77 5.82
C ARG A 101 13.86 -2.06 6.85
N ALA A 102 13.84 -1.34 7.98
CA ALA A 102 14.74 -1.64 9.10
C ALA A 102 14.42 -2.99 9.75
N ALA A 103 13.16 -3.41 9.75
CA ALA A 103 12.74 -4.74 10.21
C ALA A 103 12.91 -5.82 9.13
N SER A 104 12.96 -5.45 7.84
CA SER A 104 13.08 -6.35 6.71
C SER A 104 14.52 -6.81 6.51
N GLN A 105 14.69 -7.88 5.74
CA GLN A 105 16.00 -8.46 5.45
C GLN A 105 16.89 -7.53 4.61
N GLN A 106 16.33 -6.55 3.90
CA GLN A 106 17.11 -5.52 3.20
C GLN A 106 17.94 -4.69 4.17
N GLY A 107 17.33 -4.07 5.20
CA GLY A 107 18.09 -3.27 6.16
C GLY A 107 19.23 -4.04 6.84
N LYS A 108 19.02 -5.35 7.07
CA LYS A 108 20.07 -6.25 7.56
C LYS A 108 21.13 -6.54 6.50
N ALA A 109 20.77 -6.69 5.23
CA ALA A 109 21.71 -6.87 4.12
C ALA A 109 22.57 -5.62 3.88
N GLU A 110 21.99 -4.42 3.89
CA GLU A 110 22.76 -3.17 3.77
C GLU A 110 23.73 -2.97 4.95
N GLU A 111 23.29 -3.28 6.17
CA GLU A 111 24.16 -3.26 7.35
C GLU A 111 25.31 -4.29 7.22
N LEU A 112 25.02 -5.50 6.76
CA LEU A 112 26.02 -6.55 6.54
C LEU A 112 27.02 -6.17 5.44
N ILE A 113 26.56 -5.52 4.37
CA ILE A 113 27.43 -5.00 3.30
C ILE A 113 28.35 -3.90 3.85
N ALA A 114 27.82 -2.98 4.65
CA ALA A 114 28.62 -1.93 5.29
C ALA A 114 29.68 -2.52 6.24
N ARG A 115 29.31 -3.53 7.05
CA ARG A 115 30.25 -4.26 7.92
C ARG A 115 31.31 -5.03 7.11
N ALA A 116 30.93 -5.67 6.01
CA ALA A 116 31.86 -6.38 5.14
C ALA A 116 32.90 -5.43 4.52
N LYS A 117 32.48 -4.25 4.07
CA LYS A 117 33.39 -3.21 3.54
C LYS A 117 34.36 -2.69 4.60
N ALA A 118 33.88 -2.44 5.82
CA ALA A 118 34.73 -2.04 6.93
C ALA A 118 35.73 -3.13 7.34
N LEU A 119 35.36 -4.41 7.17
CA LEU A 119 36.25 -5.53 7.44
C LEU A 119 37.32 -5.68 6.34
N ASP A 120 36.96 -5.45 5.08
CA ASP A 120 37.89 -5.46 3.94
C ASP A 120 38.97 -4.38 4.07
N GLU A 121 38.59 -3.17 4.51
CA GLU A 121 39.55 -2.10 4.84
C GLU A 121 40.50 -2.50 5.98
N GLN A 122 40.01 -3.21 7.01
CA GLN A 122 40.84 -3.71 8.10
C GLN A 122 41.81 -4.81 7.65
N VAL A 123 41.35 -5.72 6.78
CA VAL A 123 42.22 -6.77 6.20
C VAL A 123 43.34 -6.12 5.39
N LYS A 124 43.02 -5.12 4.58
CA LYS A 124 44.01 -4.37 3.79
C LYS A 124 45.03 -3.66 4.68
N ALA A 125 44.58 -3.01 5.75
CA ALA A 125 45.48 -2.39 6.73
C ALA A 125 46.36 -3.42 7.46
N LEU A 126 45.86 -4.64 7.70
CA LEU A 126 46.62 -5.72 8.30
C LEU A 126 47.65 -6.30 7.33
N GLU A 127 47.31 -6.45 6.05
CA GLU A 127 48.25 -6.85 5.00
C GLU A 127 49.39 -5.86 4.84
N ASP A 128 49.11 -4.55 4.91
CA ASP A 128 50.14 -3.50 4.85
C ASP A 128 51.07 -3.58 6.07
N ARG A 129 50.53 -3.87 7.26
CA ARG A 129 51.34 -4.14 8.47
C ARG A 129 52.18 -5.41 8.33
N LEU A 130 51.63 -6.48 7.76
CA LEU A 130 52.36 -7.74 7.53
C LEU A 130 53.49 -7.56 6.51
N LYS A 131 53.27 -6.80 5.44
CA LYS A 131 54.32 -6.44 4.47
C LYS A 131 55.42 -5.59 5.12
N ALA A 132 55.06 -4.68 6.01
CA ALA A 132 56.03 -3.88 6.79
C ALA A 132 56.84 -4.72 7.79
N LEU A 133 56.26 -5.79 8.33
CA LEU A 133 56.97 -6.75 9.19
C LEU A 133 57.82 -7.75 8.39
N GLY A 134 57.47 -8.03 7.13
CA GLY A 134 58.19 -8.93 6.23
C GLY A 134 59.51 -8.39 5.66
N THR A 135 59.86 -7.12 5.92
CA THR A 135 61.07 -6.46 5.42
C THR A 135 62.17 -6.26 6.48
N GLY A 136 62.07 -6.89 7.65
CA GLY A 136 63.12 -6.84 8.69
C GLY A 136 63.23 -8.15 9.50
N GLN A 137 64.43 -8.73 9.54
CA GLN A 137 64.73 -10.05 10.12
C GLN A 137 64.86 -10.00 11.66
N ALA A 138 64.31 -11.04 12.32
CA ALA A 138 64.61 -11.57 13.67
C ALA A 138 64.87 -10.61 14.86
N ALA A 139 63.94 -10.59 15.83
CA ALA A 139 64.23 -10.49 17.26
C ALA A 139 63.09 -11.11 18.10
N VAL A 140 63.48 -11.86 19.12
CA VAL A 140 62.69 -12.70 20.03
C VAL A 140 61.93 -11.84 21.06
N ALA A 141 60.67 -12.17 21.36
CA ALA A 141 60.18 -12.50 22.73
C ALA A 141 58.66 -12.26 22.96
N SER A 142 58.06 -13.28 23.60
CA SER A 142 56.98 -13.25 24.60
C SER A 142 55.50 -13.29 24.19
N ALA A 143 55.02 -14.53 24.01
CA ALA A 143 53.88 -15.21 24.67
C ALA A 143 52.62 -14.45 25.13
N ALA A 144 51.44 -14.88 24.63
CA ALA A 144 50.28 -15.39 25.40
C ALA A 144 49.17 -15.98 24.45
N PRO A 145 48.33 -16.95 24.89
CA PRO A 145 47.56 -17.89 24.03
C PRO A 145 46.13 -17.40 23.63
N PRO A 146 45.41 -18.10 22.71
CA PRO A 146 44.21 -17.57 22.04
C PRO A 146 42.90 -17.98 22.75
N PRO A 147 41.77 -17.32 22.46
CA PRO A 147 40.49 -17.99 22.30
C PRO A 147 40.22 -18.11 20.79
N ALA A 148 40.36 -19.28 20.16
CA ALA A 148 39.36 -20.35 20.21
C ALA A 148 37.94 -19.82 20.04
N ASP A 149 37.60 -19.36 18.83
CA ASP A 149 36.24 -19.39 18.29
C ASP A 149 36.26 -19.05 16.78
N ALA A 150 36.89 -19.92 16.00
CA ALA A 150 36.67 -19.96 14.56
C ALA A 150 35.54 -20.96 14.27
N LYS A 151 34.29 -20.47 14.26
CA LYS A 151 33.23 -21.14 13.52
C LYS A 151 33.07 -20.42 12.18
N PRO A 152 33.28 -21.10 11.04
CA PRO A 152 33.17 -20.45 9.74
C PRO A 152 31.70 -20.16 9.45
N SER A 153 31.30 -18.89 9.43
CA SER A 153 29.98 -18.50 8.92
C SER A 153 30.07 -18.35 7.41
N ALA A 154 29.52 -19.36 6.75
CA ALA A 154 29.37 -19.47 5.32
C ALA A 154 28.66 -18.25 4.70
N ALA A 155 29.20 -17.81 3.58
CA ALA A 155 28.47 -17.07 2.56
C ALA A 155 27.32 -17.95 2.03
N SER A 156 26.08 -17.46 2.11
CA SER A 156 24.92 -17.98 1.39
C SER A 156 23.71 -17.04 1.59
N GLY A 157 23.72 -15.88 0.92
CA GLY A 157 22.62 -14.90 0.93
C GLY A 157 21.98 -14.65 -0.43
N GLY A 158 21.89 -15.67 -1.31
CA GLY A 158 21.69 -15.45 -2.76
C GLY A 158 20.36 -15.88 -3.38
N ALA A 159 19.37 -16.38 -2.62
CA ALA A 159 18.11 -16.86 -3.21
C ALA A 159 16.86 -16.64 -2.34
N GLY A 160 17.01 -16.63 -1.01
CA GLY A 160 15.88 -16.43 -0.09
C GLY A 160 15.24 -15.04 -0.19
N ASP A 161 16.06 -14.00 -0.39
CA ASP A 161 15.57 -12.62 -0.42
C ASP A 161 14.74 -12.31 -1.66
N VAL A 162 15.11 -12.84 -2.84
CA VAL A 162 14.36 -12.65 -4.11
C VAL A 162 12.98 -13.30 -4.04
N MET A 163 12.89 -14.49 -3.48
CA MET A 163 11.62 -15.20 -3.33
C MET A 163 10.66 -14.47 -2.39
N LYS A 164 11.18 -13.87 -1.32
CA LYS A 164 10.38 -13.06 -0.39
C LYS A 164 9.85 -11.79 -1.06
N VAL A 165 10.70 -11.07 -1.81
CA VAL A 165 10.27 -9.87 -2.56
C VAL A 165 9.20 -10.21 -3.58
N GLY A 166 9.34 -11.33 -4.30
CA GLY A 166 8.31 -11.76 -5.26
C GLY A 166 6.96 -12.07 -4.59
N GLU A 167 6.97 -12.75 -3.44
CA GLU A 167 5.74 -12.99 -2.66
C GLU A 167 5.13 -11.69 -2.11
N GLU A 168 5.96 -10.75 -1.66
CA GLU A 168 5.51 -9.43 -1.19
C GLU A 168 4.82 -8.64 -2.31
N GLN A 169 5.37 -8.65 -3.53
CA GLN A 169 4.74 -7.98 -4.68
C GLN A 169 3.40 -8.63 -5.07
N TRP A 170 3.27 -9.95 -4.96
CA TRP A 170 1.99 -10.64 -5.16
C TRP A 170 0.90 -10.12 -4.20
N GLN A 171 1.26 -9.88 -2.94
CA GLN A 171 0.35 -9.35 -1.93
C GLN A 171 0.08 -7.86 -2.13
N LEU A 172 1.13 -7.05 -2.36
CA LEU A 172 1.05 -5.60 -2.48
C LEU A 172 0.23 -5.15 -3.69
N GLN A 173 0.39 -5.84 -4.82
CA GLN A 173 -0.38 -5.59 -6.04
C GLN A 173 -1.71 -6.34 -6.06
N GLU A 174 -2.06 -6.98 -4.95
CA GLU A 174 -3.30 -7.74 -4.74
C GLU A 174 -3.63 -8.73 -5.86
N CYS A 175 -2.62 -9.42 -6.40
CA CYS A 175 -2.78 -10.31 -7.55
C CYS A 175 -3.82 -11.42 -7.28
N TYR A 176 -3.94 -11.84 -6.02
CA TYR A 176 -4.91 -12.84 -5.51
C TYR A 176 -6.38 -12.44 -5.71
N ASN A 177 -6.68 -11.15 -5.88
CA ASN A 177 -8.05 -10.70 -6.14
C ASN A 177 -8.57 -11.22 -7.48
N CYS A 178 -7.68 -11.49 -8.43
CA CYS A 178 -8.01 -11.95 -9.78
C CYS A 178 -7.53 -13.37 -10.04
N HIS A 179 -6.30 -13.68 -9.64
CA HIS A 179 -5.65 -14.97 -9.87
C HIS A 179 -5.81 -15.90 -8.67
N LYS A 180 -5.83 -17.20 -8.97
CA LYS A 180 -5.81 -18.26 -7.97
C LYS A 180 -4.40 -18.84 -7.87
N LEU A 181 -3.93 -19.07 -6.65
CA LEU A 181 -2.61 -19.63 -6.37
C LEU A 181 -2.67 -20.40 -5.04
N ARG A 182 -2.09 -21.60 -4.98
CA ARG A 182 -2.10 -22.49 -3.79
C ARG A 182 -3.49 -22.78 -3.25
N GLY A 183 -4.50 -22.80 -4.12
CA GLY A 183 -5.89 -23.01 -3.72
C GLY A 183 -6.59 -21.75 -3.15
N GLU A 184 -5.89 -20.63 -3.02
CA GLU A 184 -6.40 -19.36 -2.51
C GLU A 184 -6.56 -18.31 -3.63
N GLY A 185 -7.51 -17.38 -3.46
CA GLY A 185 -7.79 -16.32 -4.43
C GLY A 185 -8.71 -16.72 -5.59
N GLY A 186 -8.90 -15.79 -6.53
CA GLY A 186 -9.57 -16.04 -7.82
C GLY A 186 -11.10 -15.92 -7.84
N LYS A 187 -11.62 -14.73 -8.22
CA LYS A 187 -13.04 -14.53 -8.57
C LYS A 187 -13.38 -14.91 -10.02
N LYS A 188 -12.86 -16.04 -10.54
CA LYS A 188 -12.96 -16.44 -11.98
C LYS A 188 -12.51 -15.36 -12.99
N ARG A 189 -11.79 -14.32 -12.55
CA ARG A 189 -11.37 -13.18 -13.38
C ARG A 189 -10.03 -13.40 -14.06
N GLY A 190 -9.13 -14.12 -13.38
CA GLY A 190 -7.82 -14.52 -13.91
C GLY A 190 -7.63 -16.04 -13.82
N PRO A 191 -6.71 -16.59 -14.63
CA PRO A 191 -6.34 -18.00 -14.59
C PRO A 191 -5.67 -18.39 -13.27
N GLU A 192 -5.75 -19.68 -12.93
CA GLU A 192 -5.02 -20.30 -11.81
C GLU A 192 -3.55 -20.52 -12.18
N LEU A 193 -2.62 -20.08 -11.34
CA LEU A 193 -1.21 -19.94 -11.68
C LEU A 193 -0.29 -21.01 -11.04
N ASP A 194 -0.85 -22.01 -10.36
CA ASP A 194 -0.10 -23.05 -9.63
C ASP A 194 0.90 -23.87 -10.47
N ASN A 195 0.74 -23.90 -11.80
CA ASN A 195 1.64 -24.58 -12.73
C ASN A 195 2.30 -23.63 -13.75
N ILE A 196 2.25 -22.31 -13.52
CA ILE A 196 2.71 -21.32 -14.52
C ILE A 196 4.21 -21.46 -14.85
N GLY A 197 5.04 -21.86 -13.87
CA GLY A 197 6.47 -22.07 -14.04
C GLY A 197 6.85 -23.30 -14.87
N THR A 198 5.89 -24.14 -15.25
CA THR A 198 6.07 -25.21 -16.25
C THR A 198 5.70 -24.74 -17.66
N LEU A 199 4.89 -23.68 -17.77
CA LEU A 199 4.28 -23.23 -19.03
C LEU A 199 4.93 -21.96 -19.61
N MET A 200 5.58 -21.15 -18.78
CA MET A 200 6.24 -19.91 -19.17
C MET A 200 7.62 -19.82 -18.54
N THR A 201 8.57 -19.19 -19.23
CA THR A 201 9.84 -18.79 -18.60
C THR A 201 9.65 -17.58 -17.70
N VAL A 202 10.64 -17.29 -16.85
CA VAL A 202 10.62 -16.11 -15.98
C VAL A 202 10.46 -14.83 -16.81
N GLU A 203 11.17 -14.73 -17.92
CA GLU A 203 11.14 -13.57 -18.82
C GLU A 203 9.77 -13.40 -19.49
N GLU A 204 9.11 -14.50 -19.84
CA GLU A 204 7.76 -14.46 -20.40
C GLU A 204 6.72 -14.06 -19.36
N ILE A 205 6.88 -14.51 -18.11
CA ILE A 205 6.03 -14.09 -16.99
C ILE A 205 6.22 -12.59 -16.74
N GLU A 206 7.47 -12.11 -16.69
CA GLU A 206 7.79 -10.69 -16.55
C GLU A 206 7.18 -9.87 -17.69
N GLN A 207 7.34 -10.31 -18.95
CA GLN A 207 6.74 -9.67 -20.11
C GLN A 207 5.22 -9.62 -20.01
N LYS A 208 4.58 -10.68 -19.52
CA LYS A 208 3.12 -10.74 -19.33
C LYS A 208 2.64 -9.77 -18.24
N ILE A 209 3.40 -9.59 -17.16
CA ILE A 209 3.10 -8.62 -16.10
C ILE A 209 3.25 -7.19 -16.63
N ALA A 210 4.33 -6.91 -17.36
CA ALA A 210 4.60 -5.59 -17.94
C ALA A 210 3.64 -5.24 -19.09
N ASN A 211 3.26 -6.23 -19.90
CA ASN A 211 2.33 -6.09 -21.01
C ASN A 211 1.29 -7.22 -20.98
N PRO A 212 0.13 -6.99 -20.34
CA PRO A 212 -0.94 -7.97 -20.25
C PRO A 212 -1.47 -8.47 -21.60
N LYS A 213 -1.25 -7.75 -22.70
CA LYS A 213 -1.70 -8.19 -24.03
C LYS A 213 -0.74 -9.14 -24.72
N ALA A 214 0.50 -9.31 -24.23
CA ALA A 214 1.51 -10.15 -24.87
C ALA A 214 1.14 -11.65 -24.93
N PHE A 215 0.41 -12.14 -23.91
CA PHE A 215 -0.06 -13.52 -23.87
C PHE A 215 -1.53 -13.57 -23.46
N MET A 216 -2.28 -14.50 -24.04
CA MET A 216 -3.66 -14.81 -23.68
C MET A 216 -3.71 -16.19 -23.04
N ALA A 217 -4.46 -16.35 -21.94
CA ALA A 217 -4.68 -17.67 -21.36
C ALA A 217 -5.84 -18.39 -22.08
N GLU A 218 -5.66 -19.66 -22.42
CA GLU A 218 -6.70 -20.50 -23.03
C GLU A 218 -7.99 -20.49 -22.19
N GLY A 219 -9.14 -20.22 -22.81
CA GLY A 219 -10.42 -20.13 -22.11
C GLY A 219 -10.70 -18.80 -21.39
N PHE A 220 -9.80 -17.81 -21.52
CA PHE A 220 -9.95 -16.44 -20.98
C PHE A 220 -9.98 -15.38 -22.10
N GLU A 221 -10.43 -15.74 -23.31
CA GLU A 221 -10.42 -14.87 -24.49
C GLU A 221 -11.26 -13.61 -24.27
N LYS A 222 -12.38 -13.73 -23.55
CA LYS A 222 -13.30 -12.61 -23.29
C LYS A 222 -12.69 -11.62 -22.31
N GLU A 223 -12.07 -12.12 -21.24
CA GLU A 223 -11.42 -11.36 -20.19
C GLU A 223 -10.16 -10.65 -20.74
N TRP A 224 -9.41 -11.35 -21.58
CA TRP A 224 -8.26 -10.79 -22.28
C TRP A 224 -8.66 -9.65 -23.24
N LYS A 225 -9.69 -9.86 -24.08
CA LYS A 225 -10.21 -8.80 -24.98
C LYS A 225 -10.72 -7.59 -24.22
N LYS A 226 -11.31 -7.79 -23.04
CA LYS A 226 -11.80 -6.72 -22.15
C LYS A 226 -10.69 -6.00 -21.38
N GLY A 227 -9.46 -6.49 -21.40
CA GLY A 227 -8.36 -5.91 -20.62
C GLY A 227 -8.57 -6.01 -19.11
N VAL A 228 -9.07 -7.16 -18.63
CA VAL A 228 -9.36 -7.37 -17.19
C VAL A 228 -8.07 -7.31 -16.34
N MET A 229 -6.94 -7.71 -16.90
CA MET A 229 -5.62 -7.56 -16.26
C MET A 229 -5.11 -6.12 -16.49
N PRO A 230 -4.86 -5.33 -15.43
CA PRO A 230 -4.37 -3.95 -15.54
C PRO A 230 -3.02 -3.85 -16.25
N ASP A 231 -2.82 -2.80 -17.04
CA ASP A 231 -1.61 -2.52 -17.83
C ASP A 231 -0.63 -1.55 -17.15
N LYS A 232 -0.93 -1.14 -15.91
CA LYS A 232 -0.16 -0.14 -15.16
C LYS A 232 0.96 -0.72 -14.30
N PHE A 233 1.09 -2.05 -14.20
CA PHE A 233 2.08 -2.65 -13.29
C PHE A 233 3.53 -2.28 -13.64
N LYS A 234 3.83 -2.04 -14.93
CA LYS A 234 5.13 -1.49 -15.38
C LYS A 234 5.45 -0.10 -14.85
N ASP A 235 4.42 0.68 -14.50
CA ASP A 235 4.57 2.05 -13.99
C ASP A 235 4.49 2.08 -12.45
N LEU A 236 3.95 1.02 -11.83
CA LEU A 236 3.71 0.90 -10.39
C LEU A 236 4.76 0.05 -9.65
N MET A 237 5.60 -0.70 -10.37
CA MET A 237 6.56 -1.63 -9.80
C MET A 237 7.96 -1.39 -10.37
N ASP A 238 8.98 -1.43 -9.52
CA ASP A 238 10.37 -1.35 -9.99
C ASP A 238 10.70 -2.59 -10.86
N PRO A 239 11.49 -2.45 -11.94
CA PRO A 239 11.83 -3.58 -12.81
C PRO A 239 12.44 -4.78 -12.06
N LYS A 240 13.23 -4.55 -11.01
CA LYS A 240 13.83 -5.65 -10.21
C LYS A 240 12.79 -6.37 -9.37
N GLU A 241 11.81 -5.64 -8.86
CA GLU A 241 10.70 -6.21 -8.10
C GLU A 241 9.77 -7.03 -9.01
N MET A 242 9.56 -6.56 -10.24
CA MET A 242 8.80 -7.30 -11.25
C MET A 242 9.50 -8.60 -11.65
N GLN A 243 10.82 -8.53 -11.86
CA GLN A 243 11.62 -9.72 -12.09
C GLN A 243 11.57 -10.69 -10.90
N ALA A 244 11.64 -10.19 -9.66
CA ALA A 244 11.52 -11.02 -8.47
C ALA A 244 10.14 -11.71 -8.38
N LEU A 245 9.05 -10.98 -8.70
CA LEU A 245 7.71 -11.56 -8.80
C LEU A 245 7.64 -12.65 -9.89
N ALA A 246 8.25 -12.41 -11.05
CA ALA A 246 8.30 -13.38 -12.12
C ALA A 246 9.11 -14.64 -11.74
N ILE A 247 10.25 -14.49 -11.06
CA ILE A 247 11.06 -15.60 -10.53
C ILE A 247 10.26 -16.40 -9.51
N TRP A 248 9.57 -15.73 -8.60
CA TRP A 248 8.73 -16.37 -7.60
C TRP A 248 7.57 -17.15 -8.24
N LEU A 249 6.85 -16.55 -9.19
CA LEU A 249 5.81 -17.23 -9.98
C LEU A 249 6.37 -18.41 -10.81
N GLY A 250 7.59 -18.27 -11.34
CA GLY A 250 8.29 -19.34 -12.05
C GLY A 250 8.63 -20.56 -11.19
N SER A 251 8.57 -20.44 -9.86
CA SER A 251 8.75 -21.57 -8.94
C SER A 251 7.52 -22.49 -8.84
N PHE A 252 6.34 -22.03 -9.31
CA PHE A 252 5.09 -22.78 -9.22
C PHE A 252 4.94 -23.77 -10.38
N LYS A 253 5.13 -25.05 -10.09
CA LYS A 253 5.19 -26.15 -11.07
C LYS A 253 4.25 -27.31 -10.72
N ASN A 254 3.12 -27.01 -10.07
CA ASN A 254 2.18 -28.04 -9.65
C ASN A 254 1.35 -28.54 -10.84
N THR A 255 1.86 -29.57 -11.51
CA THR A 255 1.21 -30.19 -12.69
C THR A 255 -0.13 -30.86 -12.40
N SER A 256 -0.51 -31.02 -11.13
CA SER A 256 -1.83 -31.54 -10.75
C SER A 256 -2.95 -30.52 -10.98
N VAL A 257 -2.60 -29.24 -11.14
CA VAL A 257 -3.54 -28.15 -11.41
C VAL A 257 -3.57 -27.85 -12.91
N ASN A 258 -4.76 -27.76 -13.48
CA ASN A 258 -4.95 -27.41 -14.88
C ASN A 258 -4.83 -25.89 -15.08
N THR A 259 -3.61 -25.35 -14.96
CA THR A 259 -3.31 -23.97 -15.34
C THR A 259 -3.47 -23.81 -16.85
N PRO A 260 -4.32 -22.87 -17.31
CA PRO A 260 -4.52 -22.65 -18.74
C PRO A 260 -3.24 -22.29 -19.49
N LYS A 261 -3.13 -22.77 -20.73
CA LYS A 261 -1.93 -22.53 -21.54
C LYS A 261 -1.86 -21.08 -22.00
N PRO A 262 -0.67 -20.45 -21.92
CA PRO A 262 -0.43 -19.14 -22.49
C PRO A 262 -0.29 -19.24 -24.02
N ILE A 263 -0.98 -18.36 -24.73
CA ILE A 263 -0.97 -18.23 -26.19
C ILE A 263 -0.39 -16.86 -26.50
N LYS A 264 0.81 -16.82 -27.07
CA LYS A 264 1.46 -15.58 -27.49
C LYS A 264 0.63 -14.88 -28.58
N GLN A 265 0.44 -13.57 -28.44
CA GLN A 265 -0.34 -12.72 -29.36
C GLN A 265 0.57 -11.72 -30.09
#